data_AF-A0A9P0GIE7-F1
#
_entry.id   AF-A0A9P0GIE7-F1
#
_cell.length_a   1.000
_cell.length_b   1.000
_cell.length_c   1.000
_cell.angle_alpha   90.00
_cell.angle_beta   90.00
_cell.angle_gamma   90.00
#
_symmetry.space_group_name_H-M   'P 1'
#
loop_
_entity.id
_entity.type
_entity.pdbx_description
1 polymer ?
#
loop_
_entity_poly.entity_id
_entity_poly.type
_entity_poly.pdbx_seq_one_letter_code
_entity_poly.pdbx_strand_id
1 'polypeptide(L)'
;MPKSRALSQSEIVDPVQLESMMRNINNELFDKIEKRLKKFENKLNKIKGNLDILKEKIHLQETKFLANEKKVEQLDLMQRKNTLKFEGLADEEDEYLLDKILKLINQGMKVKCEERYINEMYRLGKSKKNENPRSVIVKFVTYIERKEV
;
A
#
# COMPACT_ATOMS: atom_id res chain seq x y z
N MET A 1 30.74 -40.61 -78.46
CA MET A 1 31.47 -39.33 -78.42
C MET A 1 30.52 -38.22 -77.99
N PRO A 2 30.85 -37.41 -76.97
CA PRO A 2 29.94 -36.44 -76.37
C PRO A 2 29.96 -35.10 -77.13
N LYS A 3 28.80 -34.52 -77.41
CA LYS A 3 28.68 -33.12 -77.84
C LYS A 3 28.32 -32.26 -76.63
N SER A 4 29.10 -31.20 -76.50
CA SER A 4 29.22 -30.23 -75.41
C SER A 4 27.91 -29.59 -74.99
N ARG A 5 27.72 -29.54 -73.67
CA ARG A 5 26.75 -28.71 -72.95
C ARG A 5 27.06 -27.23 -73.26
N ALA A 6 26.15 -26.52 -73.93
CA ALA A 6 26.25 -25.07 -74.08
C ALA A 6 26.04 -24.42 -72.70
N LEU A 7 27.07 -23.71 -72.23
CA LEU A 7 27.01 -22.87 -71.04
C LEU A 7 26.01 -21.73 -71.29
N SER A 8 25.09 -21.54 -70.34
CA SER A 8 24.12 -20.45 -70.31
C SER A 8 24.84 -19.10 -70.35
N GLN A 9 24.51 -18.27 -71.35
CA GLN A 9 24.89 -16.87 -71.36
C GLN A 9 24.32 -16.19 -70.10
N SER A 10 25.19 -15.72 -69.22
CA SER A 10 24.83 -14.79 -68.16
C SER A 10 24.42 -13.46 -68.81
N GLU A 11 23.14 -13.10 -68.72
CA GLU A 11 22.67 -11.77 -69.11
C GLU A 11 23.45 -10.71 -68.33
N ILE A 12 24.23 -9.90 -69.04
CA ILE A 12 24.96 -8.77 -68.47
C ILE A 12 23.92 -7.69 -68.20
N VAL A 13 23.57 -7.48 -66.94
CA VAL A 13 22.66 -6.41 -66.52
C VAL A 13 23.26 -5.06 -66.92
N ASP A 14 22.49 -4.24 -67.63
CA ASP A 14 22.88 -2.88 -68.04
C ASP A 14 23.15 -2.02 -66.78
N PRO A 15 24.33 -1.38 -66.65
CA PRO A 15 24.67 -0.51 -65.52
C PRO A 15 23.59 0.52 -65.16
N VAL A 16 22.86 1.04 -66.15
CA VAL A 16 21.77 2.01 -65.93
C VAL A 16 20.57 1.35 -65.25
N GLN A 17 20.25 0.11 -65.61
CA GLN A 17 19.18 -0.68 -64.97
C GLN A 17 19.57 -1.05 -63.54
N LEU A 18 20.83 -1.44 -63.31
CA LEU A 18 21.34 -1.75 -61.97
C LEU A 18 21.23 -0.52 -61.05
N GLU A 19 21.63 0.66 -61.52
CA GLU A 19 21.56 1.89 -60.74
C GLU A 19 20.10 2.29 -60.41
N SER A 20 19.18 2.12 -61.36
CA SER A 20 17.74 2.28 -61.16
C SER A 20 17.20 1.34 -60.07
N MET A 21 17.58 0.06 -60.13
CA MET A 21 17.17 -0.94 -59.13
C MET A 21 17.72 -0.59 -57.74
N MET A 22 18.98 -0.19 -57.65
CA MET A 22 19.60 0.22 -56.38
C MET A 22 18.92 1.46 -55.78
N ARG A 23 18.57 2.46 -56.61
CA ARG A 23 17.80 3.63 -56.15
C ARG A 23 16.42 3.24 -55.62
N ASN A 24 15.71 2.37 -56.32
CA ASN A 24 14.38 1.90 -55.90
C ASN A 24 14.44 1.12 -54.58
N ILE A 25 15.40 0.20 -54.45
CA ILE A 25 15.62 -0.57 -53.22
C ILE A 25 15.95 0.36 -52.05
N ASN A 26 16.82 1.34 -52.27
CA ASN A 26 17.18 2.31 -51.24
C ASN A 26 15.96 3.13 -50.82
N ASN A 27 15.17 3.64 -51.76
CA ASN A 27 13.96 4.40 -51.46
C ASN A 27 12.94 3.57 -50.66
N GLU A 28 12.70 2.32 -51.06
CA GLU A 28 11.81 1.42 -50.29
C GLU A 28 12.32 1.13 -48.88
N LEU A 29 13.64 0.96 -48.72
CA LEU A 29 14.26 0.75 -47.41
C LEU A 29 14.11 2.00 -46.53
N PHE A 30 14.38 3.19 -47.08
CA PHE A 30 14.20 4.46 -46.38
C PHE A 30 12.74 4.65 -45.94
N ASP A 31 11.77 4.42 -46.82
CA ASP A 31 10.34 4.48 -46.50
C ASP A 31 9.95 3.53 -45.36
N LYS A 32 10.48 2.30 -45.39
CA LYS A 32 10.22 1.30 -44.34
C LYS A 32 10.84 1.72 -43.00
N ILE A 33 12.04 2.28 -43.01
CA ILE A 33 12.72 2.80 -41.83
C ILE A 33 11.94 3.99 -41.25
N GLU A 34 11.55 4.95 -42.06
CA GLU A 34 10.83 6.15 -41.64
C GLU A 34 9.46 5.78 -41.01
N LYS A 35 8.72 4.86 -41.65
CA LYS A 35 7.46 4.33 -41.09
C LYS A 35 7.67 3.65 -39.73
N ARG A 36 8.79 2.95 -39.54
CA ARG A 36 9.12 2.32 -38.24
C ARG A 36 9.51 3.36 -37.20
N LEU A 37 10.32 4.36 -37.55
CA LEU A 37 10.71 5.45 -36.67
C LEU A 37 9.50 6.23 -36.17
N LYS A 38 8.58 6.60 -37.07
CA LYS A 38 7.33 7.28 -36.71
C LYS A 38 6.46 6.43 -35.77
N LYS A 39 6.42 5.11 -35.96
CA LYS A 39 5.72 4.20 -35.03
C LYS A 39 6.39 4.16 -33.65
N PHE A 40 7.71 4.18 -33.58
CA PHE A 40 8.43 4.22 -32.31
C PHE A 40 8.24 5.55 -31.57
N GLU A 41 8.33 6.67 -32.28
CA GLU A 41 8.07 8.00 -31.73
C GLU A 41 6.67 8.09 -31.11
N ASN A 42 5.65 7.61 -31.83
CA ASN A 42 4.28 7.57 -31.31
C ASN A 42 4.15 6.70 -30.05
N LYS A 43 4.87 5.57 -29.97
CA LYS A 43 4.88 4.72 -28.77
C LYS A 43 5.59 5.42 -27.61
N LEU A 44 6.72 6.08 -27.85
CA LEU A 44 7.47 6.84 -26.84
C LEU A 44 6.62 7.97 -26.25
N ASN A 45 5.92 8.72 -27.10
CA ASN A 45 5.02 9.79 -26.66
C ASN A 45 3.87 9.26 -25.79
N LYS A 46 3.27 8.11 -26.17
CA LYS A 46 2.25 7.45 -25.34
C LYS A 46 2.80 6.98 -23.99
N ILE A 47 3.99 6.38 -23.98
CA ILE A 47 4.64 5.92 -22.75
C ILE A 47 4.92 7.11 -21.83
N LYS A 48 5.44 8.21 -22.38
CA LYS A 48 5.69 9.44 -21.62
C LYS A 48 4.41 9.98 -20.99
N GLY A 49 3.32 10.10 -21.75
CA GLY A 49 2.03 10.55 -21.22
C GLY A 49 1.49 9.64 -20.12
N ASN A 50 1.60 8.32 -20.27
CA ASN A 50 1.20 7.37 -19.22
C ASN A 50 2.06 7.51 -17.96
N LEU A 51 3.35 7.80 -18.11
CA LEU A 51 4.28 7.98 -17.00
C LEU A 51 3.95 9.24 -16.20
N ASP A 52 3.59 10.33 -16.87
CA ASP A 52 3.17 11.57 -16.23
C ASP A 52 1.85 11.36 -15.44
N ILE A 53 0.86 10.70 -16.02
CA ILE A 53 -0.39 10.33 -15.33
C ILE A 53 -0.11 9.43 -14.12
N LEU A 54 0.81 8.47 -14.24
CA LEU A 54 1.14 7.55 -13.15
C LEU A 54 1.82 8.30 -11.99
N LYS A 55 2.71 9.26 -12.28
CA LYS A 55 3.33 10.12 -11.27
C LYS A 55 2.29 10.92 -10.49
N GLU A 56 1.32 11.53 -11.17
CA GLU A 56 0.24 12.27 -10.53
C GLU A 56 -0.61 11.36 -9.62
N LYS A 57 -0.92 10.14 -10.08
CA LYS A 57 -1.67 9.15 -9.28
C LYS A 57 -0.90 8.73 -8.04
N ILE A 58 0.41 8.49 -8.15
CA ILE A 58 1.26 8.14 -7.01
C ILE A 58 1.24 9.27 -5.98
N HIS A 59 1.47 10.52 -6.42
CA HIS A 59 1.46 11.67 -5.52
C HIS A 59 0.11 11.87 -4.81
N LEU A 60 -1.00 11.70 -5.53
CA LEU A 60 -2.33 11.75 -4.94
C LEU A 60 -2.55 10.62 -3.91
N GLN A 61 -2.07 9.41 -4.20
CA GLN A 61 -2.17 8.28 -3.27
C GLN A 61 -1.33 8.50 -2.01
N GLU A 62 -0.10 9.01 -2.13
CA GLU A 62 0.75 9.37 -0.99
C GLU A 62 0.08 10.40 -0.09
N THR A 63 -0.53 11.42 -0.67
CA THR A 63 -1.24 12.45 0.09
C THR A 63 -2.43 11.88 0.86
N LYS A 64 -3.23 11.01 0.22
CA LYS A 64 -4.35 10.33 0.87
C LYS A 64 -3.88 9.38 1.97
N PHE A 65 -2.77 8.68 1.75
CA PHE A 65 -2.17 7.79 2.72
C PHE A 65 -1.77 8.56 3.99
N LEU A 66 -1.02 9.66 3.84
CA LEU A 66 -0.62 10.53 4.95
C LEU A 66 -1.83 11.12 5.71
N ALA A 67 -2.88 11.51 4.99
CA ALA A 67 -4.10 12.02 5.61
C ALA A 67 -4.81 10.93 6.44
N ASN A 68 -4.85 9.69 5.94
CA ASN A 68 -5.42 8.56 6.65
C ASN A 68 -4.59 8.17 7.88
N GLU A 69 -3.26 8.16 7.79
CA GLU A 69 -2.40 7.89 8.94
C GLU A 69 -2.66 8.89 10.08
N LYS A 70 -2.71 10.19 9.76
CA LYS A 70 -3.05 11.23 10.74
C LYS A 70 -4.43 11.02 11.36
N LYS A 71 -5.42 10.60 10.57
CA LYS A 71 -6.76 10.32 11.08
C LYS A 71 -6.77 9.11 12.02
N VAL A 72 -6.03 8.05 11.69
CA VAL A 72 -5.89 6.87 12.56
C VAL A 72 -5.22 7.25 13.87
N GLU A 73 -4.12 8.01 13.82
CA GLU A 73 -3.43 8.49 15.02
C GLU A 73 -4.34 9.35 15.91
N GLN A 74 -5.10 10.26 15.31
CA GLN A 74 -6.08 11.08 16.05
C GLN A 74 -7.17 10.22 16.69
N LEU A 75 -7.70 9.22 15.99
CA LEU A 75 -8.73 8.33 16.52
C LEU A 75 -8.18 7.48 17.68
N ASP A 76 -6.97 6.95 17.56
CA ASP A 76 -6.31 6.18 18.63
C ASP A 76 -6.04 7.07 19.86
N LEU A 77 -5.57 8.30 19.66
CA LEU A 77 -5.43 9.28 20.74
C LEU A 77 -6.76 9.56 21.45
N MET A 78 -7.84 9.77 20.69
CA MET A 78 -9.17 10.02 21.28
C MET A 78 -9.71 8.80 22.02
N GLN A 79 -9.46 7.59 21.51
CA GLN A 79 -9.84 6.35 22.19
C GLN A 79 -9.05 6.17 23.50
N ARG A 80 -7.75 6.46 23.51
CA ARG A 80 -6.88 6.32 24.68
C ARG A 80 -7.13 7.38 25.75
N LYS A 81 -7.60 8.58 25.39
CA LYS A 81 -7.86 9.67 26.35
C LYS A 81 -8.77 9.26 27.50
N ASN A 82 -9.83 8.51 27.20
CA ASN A 82 -10.81 8.09 28.21
C ASN A 82 -10.52 6.68 28.73
N THR A 83 -9.33 6.14 28.50
CA THR A 83 -9.00 4.76 28.83
C THR A 83 -7.83 4.70 29.82
N LEU A 84 -7.93 3.81 30.80
CA LEU A 84 -6.83 3.42 31.68
C LEU A 84 -6.55 1.91 31.57
N LYS A 85 -5.29 1.56 31.80
CA LYS A 85 -4.80 0.19 31.82
C LYS A 85 -4.35 -0.14 33.24
N PHE A 86 -4.99 -1.11 33.86
CA PHE A 86 -4.63 -1.62 35.18
C PHE A 86 -3.85 -2.93 35.02
N GLU A 87 -2.69 -3.01 35.67
CA GLU A 87 -1.81 -4.17 35.64
C GLU A 87 -1.81 -4.87 37.01
N GLY A 88 -1.54 -6.17 37.02
CA GLY A 88 -1.32 -6.92 38.27
C GLY A 88 -2.59 -7.31 39.05
N LEU A 89 -3.78 -7.06 38.52
CA LEU A 89 -5.03 -7.61 39.06
C LEU A 89 -5.08 -9.11 38.79
N ALA A 90 -5.18 -9.96 39.81
CA ALA A 90 -5.21 -11.42 39.63
C ALA A 90 -6.36 -11.89 38.72
N ASP A 91 -6.07 -12.80 37.79
CA ASP A 91 -7.06 -13.48 36.94
C ASP A 91 -7.86 -14.49 37.78
N GLU A 92 -9.19 -14.44 37.71
CA GLU A 92 -10.10 -15.39 38.36
C GLU A 92 -11.17 -15.83 37.34
N GLU A 93 -11.63 -17.10 37.41
CA GLU A 93 -12.57 -17.67 36.43
C GLU A 93 -13.95 -17.01 36.50
N ASP A 94 -14.45 -16.71 37.70
CA ASP A 94 -15.77 -16.11 37.96
C ASP A 94 -15.65 -14.68 38.51
N GLU A 95 -14.83 -13.84 37.87
CA GLU A 95 -14.60 -12.49 38.38
C GLU A 95 -15.69 -11.47 38.03
N TYR A 96 -16.09 -10.70 39.03
CA TYR A 96 -16.83 -9.45 38.85
C TYR A 96 -15.83 -8.30 38.70
N LEU A 97 -15.39 -8.07 37.47
CA LEU A 97 -14.32 -7.12 37.16
C LEU A 97 -14.65 -5.68 37.61
N LEU A 98 -15.93 -5.28 37.47
CA LEU A 98 -16.42 -3.96 37.89
C LEU A 98 -16.16 -3.72 39.38
N ASP A 99 -16.54 -4.66 40.23
CA ASP A 99 -16.36 -4.56 41.68
C ASP A 99 -14.89 -4.46 42.07
N LYS A 100 -14.02 -5.25 41.41
CA LYS A 100 -12.56 -5.19 41.65
C LYS A 100 -11.99 -3.81 41.32
N ILE A 101 -12.36 -3.28 40.15
CA ILE A 101 -11.90 -1.96 39.70
C ILE A 101 -12.44 -0.86 40.61
N LEU A 102 -13.73 -0.87 40.94
CA LEU A 102 -14.32 0.12 41.84
C LEU A 102 -13.72 0.06 43.24
N LYS A 103 -13.44 -1.15 43.79
CA LYS A 103 -12.73 -1.29 45.06
C LYS A 103 -11.31 -0.75 44.96
N LEU A 104 -10.58 -1.08 43.90
CA LEU A 104 -9.21 -0.59 43.70
C LEU A 104 -9.18 0.94 43.64
N ILE A 105 -10.06 1.56 42.85
CA ILE A 105 -10.08 3.02 42.69
C ILE A 105 -10.57 3.71 43.98
N ASN A 106 -11.69 3.28 44.55
CA ASN A 106 -12.27 3.94 45.72
C ASN A 106 -11.50 3.68 47.02
N GLN A 107 -11.01 2.45 47.23
CA GLN A 107 -10.37 2.07 48.49
C GLN A 107 -8.85 2.13 48.38
N GLY A 108 -8.29 1.65 47.27
CA GLY A 108 -6.85 1.64 47.04
C GLY A 108 -6.30 3.02 46.67
N MET A 109 -6.91 3.67 45.68
CA MET A 109 -6.48 4.99 45.19
C MET A 109 -7.15 6.16 45.93
N LYS A 110 -8.23 5.89 46.68
CA LYS A 110 -9.02 6.89 47.42
C LYS A 110 -9.65 7.96 46.51
N VAL A 111 -10.00 7.58 45.28
CA VAL A 111 -10.69 8.43 44.31
C VAL A 111 -12.15 8.00 44.23
N LYS A 112 -13.08 8.96 44.27
CA LYS A 112 -14.51 8.66 44.13
C LYS A 112 -14.82 8.24 42.70
N CYS A 113 -15.15 6.96 42.52
CA CYS A 113 -15.57 6.40 41.23
C CYS A 113 -16.84 5.58 41.40
N GLU A 114 -17.81 5.80 40.52
CA GLU A 114 -19.10 5.10 40.50
C GLU A 114 -19.24 4.34 39.17
N GLU A 115 -20.05 3.28 39.16
CA GLU A 115 -20.27 2.45 37.96
C GLU A 115 -20.67 3.29 36.73
N ARG A 116 -21.51 4.30 36.92
CA ARG A 116 -21.97 5.21 35.84
C ARG A 116 -20.85 5.96 35.11
N TYR A 117 -19.64 5.99 35.66
CA TYR A 117 -18.48 6.63 35.04
C TYR A 117 -17.71 5.67 34.12
N ILE A 118 -17.99 4.36 34.20
CA ILE A 118 -17.36 3.34 33.39
C ILE A 118 -18.28 3.01 32.22
N ASN A 119 -17.74 3.10 31.01
CA ASN A 119 -18.45 2.78 29.77
C ASN A 119 -18.22 1.32 29.36
N GLU A 120 -16.99 0.83 29.48
CA GLU A 120 -16.63 -0.53 29.08
C GLU A 120 -15.41 -1.00 29.86
N MET A 121 -15.33 -2.30 30.15
CA MET A 121 -14.13 -2.90 30.72
C MET A 121 -13.91 -4.32 30.22
N TYR A 122 -12.65 -4.71 30.07
CA TYR A 122 -12.30 -6.06 29.69
C TYR A 122 -10.83 -6.39 30.01
N ARG A 123 -10.54 -7.69 30.12
CA ARG A 123 -9.17 -8.22 30.18
C ARG A 123 -8.55 -8.26 28.80
N LEU A 124 -7.31 -7.78 28.66
CA LEU A 124 -6.59 -7.79 27.40
C LEU A 124 -5.90 -9.14 27.18
N GLY A 125 -6.24 -9.81 26.08
CA GLY A 125 -5.57 -11.04 25.64
C GLY A 125 -6.12 -12.34 26.23
N LYS A 126 -5.47 -13.46 25.87
CA LYS A 126 -5.83 -14.82 26.31
C LYS A 126 -5.25 -15.09 27.69
N SER A 127 -6.06 -15.64 28.60
CA SER A 127 -5.54 -16.11 29.88
C SER A 127 -4.63 -17.30 29.65
N LYS A 128 -3.52 -17.34 30.38
CA LYS A 128 -2.55 -18.43 30.31
C LYS A 128 -2.14 -18.84 31.72
N LYS A 129 -2.10 -20.15 31.93
CA LYS A 129 -1.73 -20.74 33.21
C LYS A 129 -0.26 -20.42 33.51
N ASN A 130 0.03 -19.93 34.70
CA ASN A 130 1.36 -19.55 35.19
C ASN A 130 2.04 -18.35 34.49
N GLU A 131 1.28 -17.49 33.81
CA GLU A 131 1.79 -16.18 33.35
C GLU A 131 1.30 -15.03 34.26
N ASN A 132 1.84 -13.84 34.03
CA ASN A 132 1.39 -12.62 34.71
C ASN A 132 -0.11 -12.40 34.47
N PRO A 133 -0.85 -11.86 35.48
CA PRO A 133 -2.25 -11.55 35.30
C PRO A 133 -2.48 -10.60 34.13
N ARG A 134 -3.58 -10.79 33.40
CA ARG A 134 -3.88 -9.98 32.22
C ARG A 134 -4.19 -8.55 32.63
N SER A 135 -3.73 -7.60 31.83
CA SER A 135 -4.10 -6.21 32.02
C SER A 135 -5.61 -6.02 31.87
N VAL A 136 -6.17 -5.11 32.65
CA VAL A 136 -7.56 -4.70 32.55
C VAL A 136 -7.62 -3.34 31.88
N ILE A 137 -8.37 -3.25 30.79
CA ILE A 137 -8.68 -2.00 30.11
C ILE A 137 -10.00 -1.49 30.68
N VAL A 138 -10.00 -0.25 31.16
CA VAL A 138 -11.20 0.43 31.65
C VAL A 138 -11.39 1.69 30.83
N LYS A 139 -12.51 1.75 30.11
CA LYS A 139 -12.93 2.91 29.33
C LYS A 139 -13.97 3.67 30.13
N PHE A 140 -13.67 4.93 30.42
CA PHE A 140 -14.57 5.85 31.08
C PHE A 140 -15.50 6.52 30.07
N VAL A 141 -16.65 6.99 30.57
CA VAL A 141 -17.64 7.70 29.75
C VAL A 141 -17.04 8.97 29.15
N THR A 142 -16.33 9.78 29.94
CA THR A 142 -15.61 10.96 29.46
C THR A 142 -14.16 11.00 29.93
N TYR A 143 -13.40 11.92 29.34
CA TYR A 143 -12.03 12.22 29.76
C TYR A 143 -11.97 12.75 31.19
N ILE A 144 -13.01 13.45 31.64
CA ILE A 144 -13.03 14.10 32.96
C ILE A 144 -13.03 13.02 34.04
N GLU A 145 -13.92 12.02 33.96
CA GLU A 145 -13.94 10.96 34.97
C GLU A 145 -12.66 10.13 34.94
N ARG A 146 -12.10 9.90 33.75
CA ARG A 146 -10.79 9.25 33.62
C ARG A 146 -9.69 10.06 34.30
N LYS A 147 -9.69 11.38 34.16
CA LYS A 147 -8.63 12.26 34.68
C LYS A 147 -8.62 12.32 36.21
N GLU A 148 -9.76 12.09 36.86
CA GLU A 148 -9.86 12.05 38.32
C GLU A 148 -9.22 10.79 38.92
N VAL A 149 -9.12 9.70 38.13
CA VAL A 149 -8.52 8.41 38.51
C VAL A 149 -7.05 8.34 38.14
#